data_AF-A0A9Q3YSA3-F1
#
_entry.id   AF-A0A9Q3YSA3-F1
#
_cell.length_a   1.000
_cell.length_b   1.000
_cell.length_c   1.000
_cell.angle_alpha   90.00
_cell.angle_beta   90.00
_cell.angle_gamma   90.00
#
_symmetry.space_group_name_H-M   'P 1'
#
loop_
_entity.id
_entity.type
_entity.pdbx_description
1 polymer ?
#
loop_
_entity_poly.entity_id
_entity_poly.type
_entity_poly.pdbx_seq_one_letter_code
_entity_poly.pdbx_strand_id
1 'polypeptide(L)'
;MKDDTINDPFYLQIQKEVNRIERKADNYIRLFYFIRIIQIVFAGIITVLAGMSEINGSSKTQIILILGAVTTAVTAFDTLFQVDNKKNTYKLVLFELRAIRAEIVYEFMKTEKIDDAFKEAFFTKYQKATSYARDLISADIDKAKDIKK
;
A
#
# COMPACT_ATOMS: atom_id res chain seq x y z
N MET A 1 7.96 -12.38 -15.75
CA MET A 1 8.07 -11.57 -16.99
C MET A 1 6.67 -11.48 -17.59
N LYS A 2 6.36 -10.40 -18.32
CA LYS A 2 5.13 -10.29 -19.10
C LYS A 2 5.23 -11.27 -20.25
N ASP A 3 4.20 -12.09 -20.46
CA ASP A 3 4.14 -12.93 -21.65
C ASP A 3 3.43 -12.13 -22.75
N ASP A 4 4.19 -11.72 -23.78
CA ASP A 4 3.69 -10.90 -24.90
C ASP A 4 3.00 -11.75 -25.98
N THR A 5 2.97 -13.08 -25.79
CA THR A 5 2.35 -14.03 -26.73
C THR A 5 0.83 -14.17 -26.54
N ILE A 6 0.29 -13.76 -25.39
CA ILE A 6 -1.13 -13.91 -25.04
C ILE A 6 -1.88 -12.60 -25.31
N ASN A 7 -2.60 -12.55 -26.44
CA ASN A 7 -3.45 -11.41 -26.85
C ASN A 7 -4.91 -11.53 -26.39
N ASP A 8 -5.20 -12.42 -25.45
CA ASP A 8 -6.57 -12.60 -24.96
C ASP A 8 -7.06 -11.36 -24.17
N PRO A 9 -8.27 -10.83 -24.46
CA PRO A 9 -8.82 -9.66 -23.78
C PRO A 9 -8.92 -9.79 -22.26
N PHE A 10 -9.19 -11.01 -21.75
CA PHE A 10 -9.27 -11.29 -20.32
C PHE A 10 -7.90 -11.21 -19.66
N TYR A 11 -6.87 -11.77 -20.30
CA TYR A 11 -5.49 -11.66 -19.83
C TYR A 11 -5.01 -10.20 -19.80
N LEU A 12 -5.30 -9.42 -20.84
CA LEU A 12 -4.96 -7.99 -20.89
C LEU A 12 -5.67 -7.16 -19.82
N GLN A 13 -6.93 -7.51 -19.49
CA GLN A 13 -7.66 -6.87 -18.40
C GLN A 13 -7.00 -7.12 -17.04
N ILE A 14 -6.66 -8.38 -16.75
CA ILE A 14 -5.95 -8.75 -15.51
C ILE A 14 -4.60 -8.06 -15.43
N GLN A 15 -3.85 -8.01 -16.53
CA GLN A 15 -2.56 -7.33 -16.56
C GLN A 15 -2.68 -5.82 -16.29
N LYS A 16 -3.73 -5.16 -16.81
CA LYS A 16 -4.00 -3.74 -16.49
C LYS A 16 -4.29 -3.53 -14.99
N GLU A 17 -5.02 -4.44 -14.37
CA GLU A 17 -5.34 -4.34 -12.94
C GLU A 17 -4.15 -4.64 -12.04
N VAL A 18 -3.35 -5.66 -12.39
CA VAL A 18 -2.05 -5.92 -11.76
C VAL A 18 -1.20 -4.65 -11.78
N ASN A 19 -1.04 -4.02 -12.94
CA ASN A 19 -0.26 -2.79 -13.07
C ASN A 19 -0.84 -1.63 -12.24
N ARG A 20 -2.17 -1.52 -12.16
CA ARG A 20 -2.86 -0.50 -11.34
C ARG A 20 -2.60 -0.70 -9.85
N ILE A 21 -2.68 -1.95 -9.38
CA ILE A 21 -2.48 -2.30 -7.97
C ILE A 21 -1.00 -2.21 -7.59
N GLU A 22 -0.10 -2.60 -8.49
CA GLU A 22 1.35 -2.44 -8.33
C GLU A 22 1.73 -0.97 -8.11
N ARG A 23 1.24 -0.05 -8.96
CA ARG A 23 1.45 1.38 -8.77
C ARG A 23 0.95 1.89 -7.41
N LYS A 24 -0.20 1.40 -6.94
CA LYS A 24 -0.72 1.76 -5.62
C LYS A 24 0.15 1.19 -4.50
N ALA A 25 0.54 -0.08 -4.60
CA ALA A 25 1.41 -0.74 -3.63
C ALA A 25 2.73 0.04 -3.48
N ASP A 26 3.38 0.38 -4.59
CA ASP A 26 4.61 1.15 -4.60
C ASP A 26 4.45 2.53 -3.96
N ASN A 27 3.33 3.22 -4.23
CA ASN A 27 3.05 4.52 -3.61
C ASN A 27 2.91 4.41 -2.08
N TYR A 28 2.18 3.41 -1.58
CA TYR A 28 2.05 3.19 -0.13
C TYR A 28 3.36 2.75 0.53
N ILE A 29 4.17 1.94 -0.17
CA ILE A 29 5.52 1.58 0.30
C ILE A 29 6.39 2.83 0.43
N ARG A 30 6.40 3.69 -0.60
CA ARG A 30 7.17 4.95 -0.59
C ARG A 30 6.68 5.88 0.52
N LEU A 31 5.37 6.06 0.66
CA LEU A 31 4.78 6.89 1.71
C LEU A 31 5.15 6.39 3.12
N PHE A 32 5.06 5.07 3.36
CA PHE A 32 5.44 4.47 4.63
C PHE A 32 6.90 4.78 4.98
N TYR A 33 7.83 4.53 4.06
CA TYR A 33 9.24 4.81 4.32
C TYR A 33 9.54 6.30 4.45
N PHE A 34 8.85 7.15 3.69
CA PHE A 34 8.97 8.60 3.80
C PHE A 34 8.58 9.11 5.20
N ILE A 35 7.42 8.69 5.71
CA ILE A 35 6.98 9.00 7.07
C ILE A 35 8.01 8.52 8.10
N ARG A 36 8.52 7.30 7.94
CA ARG A 36 9.47 6.70 8.88
C ARG A 36 10.79 7.47 8.92
N ILE A 37 11.32 7.87 7.76
CA ILE A 37 12.53 8.66 7.66
C ILE A 37 12.33 10.02 8.35
N ILE A 38 11.21 10.69 8.12
CA ILE A 38 10.90 11.98 8.77
C ILE A 38 10.85 11.84 10.30
N GLN A 39 10.18 10.80 10.82
CA GLN A 39 10.12 10.53 12.26
C GLN A 39 11.52 10.33 12.86
N ILE A 40 12.38 9.57 12.19
CA ILE A 40 13.76 9.33 12.64
C ILE A 40 14.57 10.62 12.65
N VAL A 41 14.45 11.42 11.58
CA VAL A 41 15.15 12.72 11.48
C VAL A 41 14.71 13.66 12.59
N PHE A 42 13.40 13.82 12.82
CA PHE A 42 12.92 14.69 13.90
C PHE A 42 13.33 14.18 15.28
N ALA A 43 13.24 12.87 15.53
CA ALA A 43 13.69 12.29 16.79
C ALA A 43 15.18 12.57 17.02
N GLY A 44 16.03 12.39 16.01
CA GLY A 44 17.46 12.69 16.10
C GLY A 44 17.74 14.17 16.37
N ILE A 45 17.05 15.09 15.68
CA ILE A 45 17.18 16.53 15.92
C ILE A 45 16.76 16.89 17.35
N ILE A 46 15.63 16.34 17.82
CA ILE A 46 15.14 16.56 19.18
C ILE A 46 16.18 16.08 20.21
N THR A 47 16.76 14.88 20.03
CA THR A 47 17.78 14.33 20.94
C THR A 47 19.01 15.24 21.01
N VAL A 48 19.53 15.70 19.87
CA VAL A 48 20.70 16.60 19.85
C VAL A 48 20.38 17.94 20.51
N LEU A 49 19.23 18.54 20.18
CA LEU A 49 18.84 19.81 20.76
C LEU A 49 18.59 19.71 22.27
N ALA A 50 17.98 18.62 22.73
CA ALA A 50 17.75 18.36 24.14
C ALA A 50 19.08 18.26 24.91
N GLY A 51 20.02 17.43 24.43
CA GLY A 51 21.34 17.31 25.05
C GLY A 51 22.14 18.62 25.06
N MET A 52 22.07 19.40 23.98
CA MET A 52 22.71 20.74 23.94
C MET A 52 22.03 21.75 24.87
N SER A 53 20.71 21.66 25.06
CA SER A 53 19.96 22.60 25.90
C SER A 53 20.30 22.47 27.38
N GLU A 54 20.66 21.25 27.81
CA GLU A 54 21.11 20.93 29.16
C GLU A 54 22.50 21.54 29.44
N ILE A 55 23.37 21.61 28.43
CA ILE A 55 24.73 22.16 28.55
C ILE A 55 24.75 23.70 28.47
N ASN A 56 23.95 24.30 27.58
CA ASN A 56 24.07 25.72 27.23
C ASN A 56 22.95 26.64 27.79
N GLY A 57 21.99 26.09 28.53
CA GLY A 57 20.92 26.87 29.19
C GLY A 57 19.78 27.31 28.25
N SER A 58 18.62 26.68 28.43
CA SER A 58 17.21 27.08 28.13
C SER A 58 16.79 27.65 26.75
N SER A 59 17.68 28.19 25.92
CA SER A 59 17.28 28.90 24.69
C SER A 59 16.66 28.00 23.61
N LYS A 60 16.84 26.68 23.69
CA LYS A 60 16.42 25.71 22.66
C LYS A 60 15.11 24.98 22.98
N THR A 61 14.53 25.20 24.17
CA THR A 61 13.34 24.49 24.65
C THR A 61 12.12 24.69 23.76
N GLN A 62 11.90 25.90 23.24
CA GLN A 62 10.79 26.17 22.31
C GLN A 62 10.91 25.39 21.00
N ILE A 63 12.12 25.27 20.45
CA ILE A 63 12.37 24.53 19.20
C ILE A 63 12.10 23.03 19.42
N ILE A 64 12.51 22.49 20.56
CA ILE A 64 12.26 21.09 20.93
C ILE A 64 10.75 20.82 21.03
N LEU A 65 9.99 21.72 21.66
CA LEU A 65 8.53 21.59 21.77
C LEU A 65 7.84 21.60 20.41
N ILE A 66 8.24 22.50 19.50
CA ILE A 66 7.69 22.56 18.13
C ILE A 66 8.00 21.26 17.39
N LEU A 67 9.24 20.77 17.43
CA LEU A 67 9.62 19.52 16.76
C LEU A 67 8.90 18.31 17.35
N GLY A 68 8.70 18.27 18.67
CA GLY A 68 7.92 17.24 19.35
C GLY A 68 6.45 17.23 18.91
N ALA A 69 5.83 18.41 18.80
CA ALA A 69 4.47 18.57 18.30
C ALA A 69 4.34 18.10 16.84
N VAL A 70 5.28 18.49 15.97
CA VAL A 70 5.31 18.03 14.57
C VAL A 70 5.47 16.51 14.48
N THR A 71 6.38 15.94 15.27
CA THR A 71 6.60 14.48 15.31
C THR A 71 5.33 13.76 15.77
N THR A 72 4.62 14.31 16.75
CA THR A 72 3.36 13.77 17.25
C THR A 72 2.26 13.84 16.19
N ALA A 73 2.15 14.96 15.46
CA ALA A 73 1.19 15.12 14.37
C ALA A 73 1.46 14.11 13.22
N VAL A 74 2.73 13.93 12.83
CA VAL A 74 3.13 12.94 11.81
C VAL A 74 2.81 11.51 12.28
N THR A 75 3.05 11.20 13.55
CA THR A 75 2.76 9.87 14.12
C THR A 75 1.26 9.61 14.24
N ALA A 76 0.48 10.62 14.62
CA ALA A 76 -0.98 10.55 14.65
C ALA A 76 -1.54 10.32 13.24
N PHE A 77 -0.99 11.00 12.22
CA PHE A 77 -1.34 10.75 10.82
C PHE A 77 -1.06 9.30 10.42
N ASP A 78 0.15 8.79 10.67
CA ASP A 78 0.51 7.39 10.35
C ASP A 78 -0.45 6.39 11.01
N THR A 79 -0.80 6.63 12.28
CA THR A 79 -1.71 5.79 13.07
C THR A 79 -3.15 5.85 12.53
N LEU A 80 -3.66 7.05 12.25
CA LEU A 80 -5.03 7.25 11.76
C LEU A 80 -5.23 6.64 10.38
N PHE A 81 -4.26 6.83 9.48
CA PHE A 81 -4.35 6.34 8.11
C PHE A 81 -3.88 4.90 7.94
N GLN A 82 -3.35 4.28 9.01
CA GLN A 82 -2.84 2.92 9.06
C GLN A 82 -1.98 2.58 7.83
N VAL A 83 -1.01 3.45 7.52
CA VAL A 83 -0.24 3.38 6.26
C VAL A 83 0.47 2.03 6.11
N ASP A 84 0.95 1.45 7.22
CA ASP A 84 1.56 0.12 7.23
C ASP A 84 0.57 -1.00 6.86
N ASN A 85 -0.64 -0.98 7.42
CA ASN A 85 -1.68 -1.96 7.09
C ASN A 85 -2.03 -1.86 5.60
N LYS A 86 -2.20 -0.64 5.08
CA LYS A 86 -2.47 -0.42 3.64
C LYS A 86 -1.34 -0.94 2.77
N LYS A 87 -0.08 -0.63 3.12
CA LYS A 87 1.10 -1.14 2.43
C LYS A 87 1.08 -2.67 2.36
N ASN A 88 0.81 -3.35 3.47
CA ASN A 88 0.82 -4.81 3.55
C ASN A 88 -0.35 -5.43 2.78
N THR A 89 -1.55 -4.84 2.87
CA THR A 89 -2.72 -5.26 2.10
C THR A 89 -2.46 -5.16 0.60
N TYR A 90 -1.96 -4.02 0.11
CA TYR A 90 -1.67 -3.87 -1.33
C TYR A 90 -0.60 -4.85 -1.82
N LYS A 91 0.40 -5.19 -0.99
CA LYS A 91 1.38 -6.23 -1.31
C LYS A 91 0.75 -7.62 -1.40
N LEU A 92 -0.13 -7.98 -0.46
CA LEU A 92 -0.83 -9.26 -0.46
C LEU A 92 -1.68 -9.41 -1.72
N VAL A 93 -2.48 -8.39 -2.04
CA VAL A 93 -3.34 -8.38 -3.23
C VAL A 93 -2.50 -8.48 -4.51
N LEU A 94 -1.37 -7.77 -4.58
CA LEU A 94 -0.47 -7.87 -5.73
C LEU A 94 0.11 -9.28 -5.88
N PHE A 95 0.43 -9.95 -4.78
CA PHE A 95 0.90 -11.33 -4.78
C PHE A 95 -0.17 -12.29 -5.31
N GLU A 96 -1.41 -12.18 -4.82
CA GLU A 96 -2.54 -13.00 -5.28
C GLU A 96 -2.81 -12.79 -6.78
N LEU A 97 -2.82 -11.55 -7.26
CA LEU A 97 -3.03 -11.26 -8.69
C LEU A 97 -1.89 -11.78 -9.57
N ARG A 98 -0.65 -11.76 -9.08
CA ARG A 98 0.49 -12.36 -9.79
C ARG A 98 0.39 -13.88 -9.84
N ALA A 99 -0.11 -14.52 -8.78
CA ALA A 99 -0.38 -15.95 -8.75
C ALA A 99 -1.48 -16.31 -9.76
N ILE A 100 -2.58 -15.57 -9.77
CA ILE A 100 -3.67 -15.74 -10.75
C ILE A 100 -3.14 -15.61 -12.17
N ARG A 101 -2.34 -14.57 -12.47
CA ARG A 101 -1.73 -14.43 -13.80
C ARG A 101 -0.86 -15.64 -14.17
N ALA A 102 -0.07 -16.16 -13.22
CA ALA A 102 0.78 -17.31 -13.46
C ALA A 102 -0.04 -18.58 -13.77
N GLU A 103 -1.16 -18.79 -13.07
CA GLU A 103 -2.06 -19.91 -13.38
C GLU A 103 -2.69 -19.76 -14.78
N ILE A 104 -3.06 -18.55 -15.21
CA ILE A 104 -3.58 -18.30 -16.57
C ILE A 104 -2.53 -18.63 -17.63
N VAL A 105 -1.29 -18.17 -17.45
CA VAL A 105 -0.20 -18.46 -18.38
C VAL A 105 0.04 -19.97 -18.47
N TYR A 106 0.07 -20.66 -17.31
CA TYR A 106 0.27 -22.11 -17.26
C TYR A 106 -0.81 -22.88 -18.02
N GLU A 107 -2.07 -22.52 -17.84
CA GLU A 107 -3.18 -23.20 -18.52
C GLU A 107 -3.22 -22.85 -20.01
N PHE A 108 -2.94 -21.59 -20.38
CA PHE A 108 -2.76 -21.22 -21.78
C PHE A 108 -1.64 -22.03 -22.46
N MET A 109 -0.51 -22.24 -21.78
CA MET A 109 0.57 -23.10 -22.30
C MET A 109 0.17 -24.56 -22.45
N LYS A 110 -0.79 -25.04 -21.65
CA LYS A 110 -1.21 -26.45 -21.60
C LYS A 110 -2.31 -26.77 -22.62
N THR A 111 -3.27 -25.86 -22.81
CA THR A 111 -4.47 -26.09 -23.62
C THR A 111 -4.54 -25.24 -24.88
N GLU A 112 -3.65 -24.24 -25.03
CA GLU A 112 -3.65 -23.20 -26.09
C GLU A 112 -4.97 -22.42 -26.21
N LYS A 113 -5.89 -22.62 -25.26
CA LYS A 113 -7.24 -22.04 -25.25
C LYS A 113 -7.70 -21.74 -23.84
N ILE A 114 -8.26 -20.54 -23.67
CA ILE A 114 -8.94 -20.13 -22.44
C ILE A 114 -10.43 -20.48 -22.59
N ASP A 115 -10.83 -21.62 -22.04
CA ASP A 115 -12.21 -22.09 -22.03
C ASP A 115 -13.10 -21.24 -21.10
N ASP A 116 -14.41 -21.21 -21.34
CA ASP A 116 -15.35 -20.41 -20.56
C ASP A 116 -15.55 -20.96 -19.13
N ALA A 117 -15.48 -22.29 -18.95
CA ALA A 117 -15.45 -22.91 -17.63
C ALA A 117 -14.22 -22.50 -16.81
N PHE A 118 -13.08 -22.30 -17.50
CA PHE A 118 -11.87 -21.76 -16.90
C PHE A 118 -12.06 -20.29 -16.51
N LYS A 119 -12.62 -19.46 -17.39
CA LYS A 119 -12.92 -18.05 -17.07
C LYS A 119 -13.83 -17.91 -15.86
N GLU A 120 -14.83 -18.77 -15.70
CA GLU A 120 -15.77 -18.72 -14.58
C GLU A 120 -15.11 -19.10 -13.24
N ALA A 121 -14.31 -20.18 -13.22
CA ALA A 121 -13.52 -20.56 -12.06
C ALA A 121 -12.49 -19.47 -11.69
N PHE A 122 -11.89 -18.83 -12.70
CA PHE A 122 -10.93 -17.73 -12.52
C PHE A 122 -11.59 -16.45 -12.04
N PHE A 123 -12.76 -16.11 -12.57
CA PHE A 123 -13.52 -14.94 -12.15
C PHE A 123 -13.90 -15.05 -10.67
N THR A 124 -14.22 -16.25 -10.21
CA THR A 124 -14.51 -16.53 -8.79
C THR A 124 -13.28 -16.36 -7.90
N LYS A 125 -12.11 -16.90 -8.29
CA LYS A 125 -10.83 -16.69 -7.56
C LYS A 125 -10.44 -15.21 -7.54
N TYR A 126 -10.57 -14.54 -8.69
CA TYR A 126 -10.28 -13.13 -8.84
C TYR A 126 -11.24 -12.26 -8.00
N GLN A 127 -12.54 -12.56 -8.00
CA GLN A 127 -13.53 -11.88 -7.15
C GLN A 127 -13.21 -12.06 -5.67
N LYS A 128 -12.75 -13.24 -5.26
CA LYS A 128 -12.37 -13.49 -3.86
C LYS A 128 -11.12 -12.71 -3.44
N ALA A 129 -10.10 -12.68 -4.29
CA ALA A 129 -8.89 -11.88 -4.07
C ALA A 129 -9.21 -10.37 -4.04
N THR A 130 -10.07 -9.91 -4.94
CA THR A 130 -10.50 -8.51 -4.98
C THR A 130 -11.54 -8.15 -3.94
N SER A 131 -12.37 -9.07 -3.44
CA SER A 131 -13.28 -8.82 -2.32
C SER A 131 -12.49 -8.69 -1.04
N TYR A 132 -11.47 -9.53 -0.82
CA TYR A 132 -10.57 -9.40 0.32
C TYR A 132 -9.81 -8.07 0.30
N ALA A 133 -9.31 -7.68 -0.88
CA ALA A 133 -8.74 -6.35 -1.12
C ALA A 133 -9.77 -5.24 -0.84
N ARG A 134 -11.01 -5.41 -1.32
CA ARG A 134 -12.09 -4.43 -1.20
C ARG A 134 -12.57 -4.29 0.23
N ASP A 135 -12.65 -5.34 1.04
CA ASP A 135 -13.12 -5.25 2.41
C ASP A 135 -12.07 -4.54 3.29
N LEU A 136 -10.78 -4.79 3.02
CA LEU A 136 -9.68 -4.11 3.70
C LEU A 136 -9.46 -2.65 3.24
N ILE A 137 -9.87 -2.31 2.00
CA ILE A 137 -9.71 -0.96 1.41
C ILE A 137 -10.99 -0.10 1.52
N SER A 138 -12.18 -0.71 1.44
CA SER A 138 -13.49 -0.01 1.46
C SER A 138 -13.94 0.38 2.85
N ALA A 139 -13.41 -0.24 3.90
CA ALA A 139 -13.60 0.22 5.28
C ALA A 139 -13.21 1.71 5.47
N ASP A 140 -12.43 2.29 4.55
CA ASP A 140 -12.10 3.72 4.52
C ASP A 140 -12.99 4.59 3.62
N ILE A 141 -13.64 4.04 2.58
CA ILE A 141 -14.47 4.83 1.67
C ILE A 141 -15.79 5.22 2.36
N ASP A 142 -16.35 4.34 3.18
CA ASP A 142 -17.58 4.62 3.92
C ASP A 142 -17.34 5.62 5.07
N LYS A 143 -16.18 5.57 5.75
CA LYS A 143 -15.80 6.59 6.74
C LYS A 143 -15.62 7.99 6.14
N ALA A 144 -15.11 8.09 4.91
CA ALA A 144 -14.96 9.39 4.22
C ALA A 144 -16.30 10.00 3.77
N LYS A 145 -17.36 9.18 3.63
CA LYS A 145 -18.73 9.64 3.35
C LYS A 145 -19.46 10.07 4.61
N ASP A 146 -19.24 9.41 5.75
CA ASP A 146 -19.91 9.76 7.01
C ASP A 146 -19.39 11.05 7.65
N ILE A 147 -18.15 11.47 7.36
CA ILE A 147 -17.60 12.76 7.84
C ILE A 147 -18.18 13.96 7.06
N LYS A 148 -18.89 13.72 5.94
CA LYS A 148 -19.53 14.77 5.12
C LYS A 148 -21.03 14.92 5.36
N LYS A 149 -21.59 14.29 6.41
CA LYS A 149 -22.98 14.48 6.82
C LYS A 149 -23.09 15.29 8.10
#